data_AF-A0A0F3M4B0-F1
#
_entry.id   AF-A0A0F3M4B0-F1
#
_cell.length_a   1.000
_cell.length_b   1.000
_cell.length_c   1.000
_cell.angle_alpha   90.00
_cell.angle_beta   90.00
_cell.angle_gamma   90.00
#
_symmetry.space_group_name_H-M   'P 1'
#
loop_
_entity.id
_entity.type
_entity.pdbx_description
1 polymer ?
#
loop_
_entity_poly.entity_id
_entity_poly.type
_entity_poly.pdbx_seq_one_letter_code
_entity_poly.pdbx_strand_id
1 'polypeptide(L)'
;MSLSKFKLHEKLVITVRNKDVDILNSSIRSLLKANGTLQGTEYRRSIAGRKESYMAGDRIVFQKSDKDLQIQNSEFATLTSVNKNEFVAKTDAGKR
;
A
#
# COMPACT_ATOMS: atom_id res chain seq x y z
N MET A 1 -14.99 -4.44 -17.52
CA MET A 1 -15.55 -4.82 -16.20
C MET A 1 -14.76 -6.02 -15.67
N SER A 2 -14.40 -6.03 -14.38
CA SER A 2 -13.62 -7.14 -13.79
C SER A 2 -14.51 -8.37 -13.58
N LEU A 3 -14.04 -9.55 -14.01
CA LEU A 3 -14.72 -10.84 -13.83
C LEU A 3 -14.57 -11.43 -12.42
N SER A 4 -13.90 -10.73 -11.51
CA SER A 4 -13.61 -11.23 -10.17
C SER A 4 -14.75 -10.92 -9.20
N LYS A 5 -15.17 -11.92 -8.41
CA LYS A 5 -16.11 -11.74 -7.29
C LYS A 5 -15.53 -10.87 -6.16
N PHE A 6 -14.21 -10.74 -6.09
CA PHE A 6 -13.51 -9.99 -5.05
C PHE A 6 -13.13 -8.59 -5.53
N LYS A 7 -13.32 -7.61 -4.65
CA LYS A 7 -12.87 -6.23 -4.83
C LYS A 7 -11.34 -6.18 -4.83
N LEU A 8 -10.77 -5.11 -5.38
CA LEU A 8 -9.31 -4.98 -5.49
C LEU A 8 -8.62 -5.02 -4.12
N HIS A 9 -9.18 -4.35 -3.12
CA HIS A 9 -8.61 -4.30 -1.76
C HIS A 9 -8.72 -5.62 -0.98
N GLU A 10 -9.42 -6.62 -1.51
CA GLU A 10 -9.57 -7.96 -0.92
C GLU A 10 -8.54 -8.97 -1.47
N LYS A 11 -7.69 -8.54 -2.42
CA LYS A 11 -6.74 -9.42 -3.11
C LYS A 11 -5.35 -9.28 -2.52
N LEU A 12 -4.78 -10.42 -2.12
CA LEU A 12 -3.38 -10.55 -1.74
C LEU A 12 -2.66 -11.41 -2.77
N VAL A 13 -1.51 -10.93 -3.27
CA VAL A 13 -0.66 -11.67 -4.19
C VAL A 13 0.61 -12.08 -3.44
N ILE A 14 0.94 -13.37 -3.50
CA ILE A 14 2.08 -13.96 -2.77
C ILE A 14 3.12 -14.50 -3.75
N THR A 15 4.40 -14.36 -3.39
CA THR A 15 5.54 -14.92 -4.14
C THR A 15 6.58 -15.49 -3.17
N VAL A 16 7.52 -16.28 -3.68
CA VAL A 16 8.48 -17.02 -2.84
C VAL A 16 9.64 -16.15 -2.36
N ARG A 17 10.09 -15.16 -3.13
CA ARG A 17 11.28 -14.34 -2.80
C ARG A 17 10.91 -12.87 -2.63
N ASN A 18 11.52 -12.20 -1.65
CA ASN A 18 11.33 -10.76 -1.44
C ASN A 18 11.66 -9.91 -2.69
N LYS A 19 12.65 -10.31 -3.49
CA LYS A 19 12.96 -9.65 -4.77
C LYS A 19 11.81 -9.76 -5.77
N ASP A 20 11.13 -10.90 -5.81
CA ASP A 20 9.98 -11.11 -6.70
C ASP A 20 8.77 -10.30 -6.21
N VAL A 21 8.60 -10.16 -4.88
CA VAL A 21 7.60 -9.26 -4.28
C VAL A 21 7.81 -7.82 -4.74
N ASP A 22 9.04 -7.31 -4.70
CA ASP A 22 9.36 -5.92 -5.09
C ASP A 22 9.06 -5.64 -6.56
N ILE A 23 9.46 -6.56 -7.44
CA ILE A 23 9.18 -6.49 -8.88
C ILE A 23 7.67 -6.52 -9.11
N LEU A 24 6.97 -7.48 -8.49
CA LEU A 24 5.54 -7.66 -8.70
C LEU A 24 4.71 -6.49 -8.18
N ASN A 25 5.02 -5.98 -6.99
CA ASN A 25 4.36 -4.80 -6.43
C ASN A 25 4.57 -3.57 -7.32
N SER A 26 5.77 -3.39 -7.86
CA SER A 26 6.08 -2.29 -8.78
C SER A 26 5.31 -2.39 -10.10
N SER A 27 5.21 -3.60 -10.67
CA SER A 27 4.45 -3.87 -11.90
C SER A 27 2.95 -3.67 -11.70
N ILE A 28 2.38 -4.19 -10.60
CA ILE A 28 0.96 -4.01 -10.27
C ILE A 28 0.65 -2.53 -10.09
N ARG A 29 1.47 -1.79 -9.32
CA ARG A 29 1.29 -0.35 -9.12
C ARG A 29 1.32 0.42 -10.44
N SER A 30 2.23 0.07 -11.35
CA SER A 30 2.33 0.70 -12.67
C SER A 30 1.06 0.48 -13.50
N LEU A 31 0.48 -0.72 -13.46
CA LEU A 31 -0.79 -1.02 -14.13
C LEU A 31 -1.98 -0.27 -13.51
N LEU A 32 -2.02 -0.16 -12.18
CA LEU A 32 -3.06 0.59 -11.46
C LEU A 32 -3.00 2.09 -11.76
N LYS A 33 -1.83 2.64 -12.04
CA LYS A 33 -1.71 4.02 -12.53
C LYS A 33 -2.17 4.15 -13.96
N ALA A 34 -1.69 3.26 -14.84
CA ALA A 34 -2.02 3.30 -16.26
C ALA A 34 -3.52 3.17 -16.53
N ASN A 35 -4.24 2.41 -15.70
CA ASN A 35 -5.70 2.25 -15.81
C ASN A 35 -6.51 3.29 -15.02
N GLY A 36 -5.85 4.27 -14.38
CA GLY A 36 -6.49 5.33 -13.61
C GLY A 36 -7.07 4.90 -12.26
N THR A 37 -6.79 3.70 -11.75
CA THR A 37 -7.22 3.30 -10.38
C THR A 37 -6.42 4.04 -9.32
N LEU A 38 -5.14 4.32 -9.59
CA LEU A 38 -4.23 5.00 -8.69
C LEU A 38 -3.74 6.29 -9.35
N GLN A 39 -4.14 7.45 -8.81
CA GLN A 39 -3.87 8.75 -9.40
C GLN A 39 -3.44 9.77 -8.34
N GLY A 40 -2.74 10.82 -8.77
CA GLY A 40 -2.29 11.91 -7.90
C GLY A 40 -0.78 11.94 -7.69
N THR A 41 -0.38 12.75 -6.72
CA THR A 41 1.03 13.02 -6.43
C THR A 41 1.71 11.85 -5.71
N GLU A 42 2.89 11.47 -6.18
CA GLU A 42 3.73 10.51 -5.49
C GLU A 42 4.76 11.19 -4.58
N TYR A 43 4.92 10.63 -3.38
CA TYR A 43 5.92 11.04 -2.42
C TYR A 43 6.91 9.91 -2.20
N ARG A 44 8.19 10.20 -2.47
CA ARG A 44 9.27 9.22 -2.33
C ARG A 44 9.93 9.37 -0.97
N ARG A 45 10.15 8.25 -0.27
CA ARG A 45 10.89 8.19 0.99
C ARG A 45 11.99 7.13 0.91
N SER A 46 13.11 7.41 1.56
CA SER A 46 14.15 6.42 1.81
C SER A 46 13.97 5.87 3.22
N ILE A 47 13.68 4.58 3.36
CA ILE A 47 13.49 3.90 4.63
C ILE A 47 14.44 2.70 4.66
N ALA A 48 15.35 2.65 5.63
CA ALA A 48 16.33 1.56 5.78
C ALA A 48 17.09 1.22 4.47
N GLY A 49 17.45 2.24 3.69
CA GLY A 49 18.16 2.08 2.41
C GLY A 49 17.27 1.72 1.21
N ARG A 50 15.97 1.49 1.41
CA ARG A 50 14.99 1.21 0.36
C ARG A 50 14.28 2.51 -0.03
N LYS A 51 14.21 2.79 -1.34
CA LYS A 51 13.47 3.93 -1.89
C LYS A 51 12.06 3.47 -2.22
N GLU A 52 11.10 3.87 -1.39
CA GLU A 52 9.68 3.56 -1.60
C GLU A 52 8.94 4.82 -2.02
N SER A 53 7.91 4.66 -2.85
CA SER A 53 7.04 5.76 -3.29
C SER A 53 5.62 5.46 -2.85
N TYR A 54 4.97 6.47 -2.29
CA TYR A 54 3.62 6.37 -1.72
C TYR A 54 2.71 7.40 -2.37
N MET A 55 1.42 7.07 -2.48
CA MET A 55 0.36 7.95 -2.91
C MET A 55 -0.99 7.53 -2.33
N ALA A 56 -1.95 8.44 -2.35
CA ALA A 56 -3.31 8.12 -1.94
C ALA A 56 -3.89 6.98 -2.81
N GLY A 57 -4.60 6.06 -2.17
CA GLY A 57 -5.12 4.82 -2.78
C GLY A 57 -4.18 3.61 -2.62
N ASP A 58 -2.92 3.81 -2.21
CA ASP A 58 -2.00 2.70 -2.00
C ASP A 58 -2.46 1.77 -0.89
N ARG A 59 -2.23 0.48 -1.12
CA ARG A 59 -2.42 -0.57 -0.14
C ARG A 59 -1.10 -0.89 0.54
N ILE A 60 -1.06 -0.80 1.86
CA ILE A 60 0.12 -1.05 2.68
C ILE A 60 -0.15 -2.11 3.74
N VAL A 61 0.93 -2.66 4.29
CA VAL A 61 0.91 -3.54 5.46
C VAL A 61 1.89 -3.00 6.50
N PHE A 62 1.47 -2.95 7.76
CA PHE A 62 2.35 -2.56 8.84
C PHE A 62 3.28 -3.71 9.21
N GLN A 63 4.59 -3.48 9.19
CA GLN A 63 5.60 -4.49 9.52
C GLN A 63 5.98 -4.52 11.02
N LYS A 64 5.45 -3.58 11.80
CA LYS A 64 5.67 -3.45 13.25
C LYS A 64 4.38 -2.99 13.92
N SER A 65 4.19 -3.43 15.16
CA SER A 65 3.09 -2.95 16.00
C SER A 65 3.48 -1.64 16.67
N ASP A 66 2.49 -0.78 16.92
CA ASP A 66 2.62 0.44 17.70
C ASP A 66 1.39 0.59 18.61
N LYS A 67 1.61 0.64 19.93
CA LYS A 67 0.50 0.64 20.90
C LYS A 67 -0.20 1.99 20.96
N ASP A 68 0.54 3.07 20.83
CA ASP A 68 0.01 4.43 20.95
C ASP A 68 -0.87 4.74 19.74
N LEU A 69 -0.48 4.23 18.57
CA LEU A 69 -1.26 4.30 17.33
C LEU A 69 -2.30 3.17 17.20
N GLN A 70 -2.34 2.23 18.15
CA GLN A 70 -3.18 1.02 18.10
C GLN A 70 -3.04 0.18 16.82
N ILE A 71 -1.84 0.18 16.24
CA ILE A 71 -1.49 -0.54 15.01
C ILE A 71 -0.92 -1.91 15.37
N GLN A 72 -1.38 -2.94 14.66
CA GLN A 72 -0.82 -4.28 14.78
C GLN A 72 0.09 -4.62 13.59
N ASN A 73 1.17 -5.36 13.85
CA ASN A 73 1.94 -6.00 12.79
C ASN A 73 1.03 -6.85 11.91
N SER A 74 1.27 -6.82 10.60
CA SER A 74 0.54 -7.51 9.56
C SER A 74 -0.88 -6.99 9.33
N GLU A 75 -1.24 -5.86 9.94
CA GLU A 75 -2.48 -5.15 9.63
C GLU A 75 -2.36 -4.43 8.29
N PHE A 76 -3.37 -4.60 7.44
CA PHE A 76 -3.45 -3.91 6.16
C PHE A 76 -4.20 -2.59 6.29
N ALA A 77 -3.76 -1.60 5.52
CA ALA A 77 -4.39 -0.29 5.46
C ALA A 77 -4.31 0.32 4.06
N THR A 78 -5.21 1.25 3.78
CA THR A 78 -5.20 2.06 2.56
C THR A 78 -4.80 3.49 2.89
N LEU A 79 -3.80 4.02 2.18
CA LEU A 79 -3.42 5.42 2.31
C LEU A 79 -4.54 6.30 1.74
N THR A 80 -5.12 7.14 2.59
CA THR A 80 -6.19 8.07 2.21
C THR A 80 -5.66 9.45 1.88
N SER A 81 -4.52 9.84 2.45
CA SER A 81 -3.80 11.06 2.15
C SER A 81 -2.30 10.84 2.30
N VAL A 82 -1.52 11.47 1.43
CA VAL A 82 -0.06 11.39 1.43
C VAL A 82 0.48 12.78 1.16
N ASN A 83 1.34 13.28 2.04
CA ASN A 83 2.08 14.50 1.81
C ASN A 83 3.56 14.34 2.22
N LYS A 84 4.33 15.43 2.16
CA LYS A 84 5.78 15.40 2.44
C LYS A 84 6.11 15.02 3.89
N ASN A 85 5.22 15.35 4.83
CA ASN A 85 5.48 15.26 6.26
C ASN A 85 4.79 14.04 6.89
N GLU A 86 3.59 13.71 6.43
CA GLU A 86 2.74 12.68 7.02
C GLU A 86 1.94 11.89 5.98
N PHE A 87 1.44 10.74 6.41
CA PHE A 87 0.50 9.92 5.68
C PHE A 87 -0.68 9.61 6.60
N VAL A 88 -1.89 9.57 6.04
CA VAL A 88 -3.10 9.16 6.75
C VAL A 88 -3.55 7.82 6.18
N ALA A 89 -3.60 6.79 7.01
CA ALA A 89 -3.95 5.44 6.61
C ALA A 89 -5.27 5.02 7.27
N LYS A 90 -6.18 4.44 6.50
CA LYS A 90 -7.37 3.78 7.05
C LYS A 90 -7.11 2.28 7.10
N THR A 91 -7.12 1.70 8.29
CA THR A 91 -6.97 0.26 8.45
C THR A 91 -8.26 -0.47 8.07
N ASP A 92 -8.14 -1.75 7.73
CA ASP A 92 -9.29 -2.59 7.38
C ASP A 92 -10.25 -2.81 8.54
N ALA A 93 -9.73 -2.78 9.76
CA ALA A 93 -10.55 -2.82 10.96
C ALA A 93 -11.38 -1.52 11.16
N GLY A 94 -11.22 -0.53 10.28
CA GLY A 94 -11.97 0.72 10.31
C GLY A 94 -11.33 1.82 11.15
N LYS A 95 -10.13 1.58 11.71
CA LYS A 95 -9.36 2.59 12.45
C LYS A 95 -8.72 3.58 11.48
N ARG A 96 -8.60 4.84 11.88
CA ARG A 96 -8.06 5.95 11.09
C ARG A 96 -6.91 6.61 11.81
#